data_AF-A0A1J0TKV0-F1
#
_entry.id   AF-A0A1J0TKV0-F1
#
_cell.length_a   1.000
_cell.length_b   1.000
_cell.length_c   1.000
_cell.angle_alpha   90.00
_cell.angle_beta   90.00
_cell.angle_gamma   90.00
#
_symmetry.space_group_name_H-M   'P 1'
#
loop_
_entity.id
_entity.type
_entity.pdbx_description
1 polymer ?
#
loop_
_entity_poly.entity_id
_entity_poly.type
_entity_poly.pdbx_seq_one_letter_code
_entity_poly.pdbx_strand_id
1 'polypeptide(L)'
;MEDLRAQAEKIQTSFARALDEIRADRMLSDEGKKSRIRDLYVSSKAQMDKLKAQTTQDETNRITTLQRRLFGTVGASAQDVIAQRDANDRAEALSSEEEALAMMRSAITFKDLMLERAILRRAFEAGAELNPLNGRPQHWFDVINAYVDEHPTTEDDLRELLDLTKAAANPGRSFGQAMTTWLAKPSELADEWSL
;
A
#
# COMPACT_ATOMS: atom_id res chain seq x y z
N MET A 1 10.18 -0.28 1.10
CA MET A 1 10.46 0.95 1.87
C MET A 1 11.94 1.34 1.85
N GLU A 2 12.88 0.40 1.99
CA GLU A 2 14.32 0.67 1.89
C GLU A 2 14.70 1.29 0.53
N ASP A 3 14.04 0.85 -0.54
CA ASP A 3 14.22 1.38 -1.90
C ASP A 3 13.80 2.86 -2.05
N LEU A 4 12.65 3.27 -1.49
CA LEU A 4 12.18 4.66 -1.53
C LEU A 4 13.18 5.62 -0.85
N ARG A 5 13.66 5.25 0.34
CA ARG A 5 14.60 6.11 1.10
C ARG A 5 15.92 6.26 0.35
N ALA A 6 16.50 5.17 -0.13
CA ALA A 6 17.76 5.20 -0.87
C ALA A 6 17.64 6.00 -2.17
N GLN A 7 16.53 5.86 -2.91
CA GLN A 7 16.30 6.64 -4.13
C GLN A 7 16.08 8.13 -3.82
N ALA A 8 15.33 8.47 -2.77
CA ALA A 8 15.13 9.86 -2.35
C ALA A 8 16.45 10.52 -1.91
N GLU A 9 17.26 9.81 -1.12
CA GLU A 9 18.59 10.28 -0.69
C GLU A 9 19.51 10.52 -1.88
N LYS A 10 19.47 9.65 -2.90
CA LYS A 10 20.22 9.84 -4.14
C LYS A 10 19.81 11.13 -4.86
N ILE A 11 18.51 11.41 -4.96
CA ILE A 11 17.99 12.65 -5.57
C ILE A 11 18.44 13.86 -4.74
N GLN A 12 18.30 13.83 -3.41
CA GLN A 12 18.72 14.91 -2.51
C GLN A 12 20.21 15.21 -2.62
N THR A 13 21.05 14.17 -2.61
CA THR A 13 22.51 14.31 -2.69
C THR A 13 22.92 14.87 -4.05
N SER A 14 22.30 14.39 -5.13
CA SER A 14 22.56 14.89 -6.49
C SER A 14 22.14 16.35 -6.63
N PHE A 15 20.98 16.71 -6.08
CA PHE A 15 20.48 18.08 -6.05
C PHE A 15 21.41 19.01 -5.28
N ALA A 16 21.82 18.63 -4.06
CA ALA A 16 22.71 19.44 -3.22
C ALA A 16 24.05 19.70 -3.93
N ARG A 17 24.65 18.66 -4.51
CA ARG A 17 25.90 18.80 -5.27
C ARG A 17 25.75 19.74 -6.48
N ALA A 18 24.72 19.54 -7.29
CA ALA A 18 24.48 20.38 -8.46
C ALA A 18 24.18 21.83 -8.08
N LEU A 19 23.50 22.05 -6.96
CA LEU A 19 23.22 23.38 -6.42
C LEU A 19 24.52 24.09 -6.02
N ASP A 20 25.43 23.41 -5.35
CA ASP A 20 26.73 23.96 -4.96
C ASP A 20 27.62 24.26 -6.18
N GLU A 21 27.58 23.39 -7.20
CA GLU A 21 28.27 23.63 -8.49
C GLU A 21 27.75 24.90 -9.19
N ILE A 22 26.43 25.12 -9.23
CA ILE A 22 25.84 26.35 -9.81
C ILE A 22 26.23 27.59 -8.99
N ARG A 23 26.23 27.49 -7.66
CA ARG A 23 26.62 28.60 -6.78
C ARG A 23 28.08 29.00 -6.98
N ALA A 24 28.97 28.02 -7.14
CA ALA A 24 30.40 28.22 -7.33
C ALA A 24 30.78 28.69 -8.75
N ASP A 25 29.90 28.54 -9.73
CA ASP A 25 30.16 28.95 -11.12
C ASP A 25 30.37 30.47 -11.23
N ARG A 26 31.58 30.89 -11.59
CA ARG A 26 31.94 32.31 -11.75
C ARG A 26 31.58 32.86 -13.13
N MET A 27 31.21 32.01 -14.08
CA MET A 27 30.81 32.42 -15.43
C MET A 27 29.33 32.82 -15.51
N LEU A 28 28.55 32.55 -14.47
CA LEU A 28 27.15 32.92 -14.39
C LEU A 28 26.95 34.25 -13.63
N SER A 29 26.11 35.11 -14.19
CA SER A 29 25.52 36.22 -13.44
C SER A 29 24.56 35.70 -12.37
N ASP A 30 24.20 36.56 -11.41
CA ASP A 30 23.24 36.20 -10.36
C ASP A 30 21.90 35.75 -10.92
N GLU A 31 21.39 36.43 -11.96
CA GLU A 31 20.17 36.04 -12.67
C GLU A 31 20.33 34.68 -13.37
N GLY A 32 21.50 34.44 -13.98
CA GLY A 32 21.82 33.16 -14.62
C GLY A 32 21.87 32.00 -13.61
N LYS A 33 22.44 32.23 -12.42
CA LYS A 33 22.42 31.27 -11.31
C LYS A 33 21.00 31.00 -10.85
N LYS A 34 20.21 32.06 -10.63
CA LYS A 34 18.83 31.95 -10.18
C LYS A 34 17.98 31.11 -11.15
N SER A 35 18.10 31.37 -12.45
CA SER A 35 17.42 30.59 -13.49
C SER A 35 17.82 29.11 -13.44
N ARG A 36 19.13 28.81 -13.40
CA ARG A 36 19.60 27.41 -13.34
C ARG A 36 19.18 26.70 -12.06
N ILE A 37 19.20 27.38 -10.92
CA ILE A 37 18.73 26.85 -9.63
C ILE A 37 17.23 26.55 -9.70
N ARG A 38 16.44 27.40 -10.35
CA ARG A 38 15.01 27.16 -10.59
C ARG A 38 14.79 25.88 -11.39
N ASP A 39 15.48 25.72 -12.51
CA ASP A 39 15.35 24.54 -13.38
C ASP A 39 15.79 23.25 -12.65
N LEU A 40 16.89 23.33 -11.91
CA LEU A 40 17.38 22.22 -11.08
C LEU A 40 16.36 21.83 -10.00
N TYR A 41 15.77 22.82 -9.31
CA TYR A 41 14.77 22.56 -8.28
C TYR A 41 13.48 21.96 -8.85
N VAL A 42 12.96 22.53 -9.95
CA VAL A 42 11.74 22.02 -10.61
C VAL A 42 11.94 20.58 -11.09
N SER A 43 13.06 20.29 -11.74
CA SER A 43 13.36 18.93 -12.24
C SER A 43 13.55 17.93 -11.09
N SER A 44 14.29 18.30 -10.04
CA SER A 44 14.52 17.42 -8.88
C SER A 44 13.25 17.19 -8.07
N LYS A 45 12.40 18.21 -7.94
CA LYS A 45 11.07 18.08 -7.34
C LYS A 45 10.18 17.14 -8.14
N ALA A 46 10.15 17.29 -9.47
CA ALA A 46 9.39 16.38 -10.33
C ALA A 46 9.86 14.92 -10.21
N GLN A 47 11.17 14.69 -10.03
CA GLN A 47 11.70 13.35 -9.76
C GLN A 47 11.21 12.79 -8.41
N MET A 48 11.20 13.61 -7.35
CA MET A 48 10.67 13.22 -6.04
C MET A 48 9.17 12.89 -6.10
N ASP A 49 8.38 13.74 -6.76
CA ASP A 49 6.95 13.53 -6.91
C ASP A 49 6.65 12.25 -7.71
N LYS A 50 7.42 11.99 -8.76
CA LYS A 50 7.33 10.74 -9.54
C LYS A 50 7.69 9.52 -8.68
N LEU A 51 8.77 9.58 -7.92
CA LEU A 51 9.21 8.48 -7.04
C LEU A 51 8.14 8.15 -5.99
N LYS A 52 7.53 9.18 -5.40
CA LYS A 52 6.42 9.04 -4.47
C LYS A 52 5.22 8.36 -5.14
N ALA A 53 4.77 8.88 -6.28
CA ALA A 53 3.63 8.33 -7.02
C ALA A 53 3.86 6.88 -7.43
N GLN A 54 5.07 6.55 -7.90
CA GLN A 54 5.43 5.20 -8.30
C GLN A 54 5.42 4.25 -7.11
N THR A 55 5.99 4.64 -5.97
CA THR A 55 5.95 3.81 -4.75
C THR A 55 4.51 3.53 -4.31
N THR A 56 3.64 4.55 -4.31
CA THR A 56 2.22 4.36 -3.98
C THR A 56 1.55 3.40 -4.96
N GLN A 57 1.81 3.56 -6.27
CA GLN A 57 1.25 2.69 -7.29
C GLN A 57 1.71 1.25 -7.15
N ASP A 58 3.01 1.03 -6.88
CA ASP A 58 3.59 -0.30 -6.70
C ASP A 58 3.01 -1.00 -5.47
N GLU A 59 2.82 -0.27 -4.36
CA GLU A 59 2.13 -0.78 -3.17
C GLU A 59 0.67 -1.15 -3.47
N THR A 60 -0.08 -0.29 -4.15
CA THR A 60 -1.46 -0.60 -4.56
C THR A 60 -1.53 -1.83 -5.46
N ASN A 61 -0.63 -1.91 -6.45
CA ASN A 61 -0.54 -3.07 -7.35
C ASN A 61 -0.23 -4.36 -6.59
N ARG A 62 0.65 -4.29 -5.58
CA ARG A 62 1.00 -5.43 -4.74
C ARG A 62 -0.19 -5.89 -3.91
N ILE A 63 -0.92 -4.96 -3.27
CA ILE A 63 -2.14 -5.24 -2.53
C ILE A 63 -3.17 -5.93 -3.45
N THR A 64 -3.46 -5.36 -4.62
CA THR A 64 -4.41 -5.96 -5.58
C THR A 64 -3.97 -7.35 -6.03
N THR A 65 -2.67 -7.56 -6.24
CA THR A 65 -2.13 -8.88 -6.62
C THR A 65 -2.32 -9.91 -5.51
N LEU A 66 -2.01 -9.55 -4.26
CA LEU A 66 -2.20 -10.43 -3.09
C LEU A 66 -3.68 -10.74 -2.88
N GLN A 67 -4.55 -9.72 -2.91
CA GLN A 67 -6.00 -9.91 -2.80
C GLN A 67 -6.54 -10.83 -3.89
N ARG A 68 -6.10 -10.67 -5.14
CA ARG A 68 -6.52 -11.56 -6.23
C ARG A 68 -6.04 -13.01 -6.02
N ARG A 69 -4.84 -13.19 -5.47
CA ARG A 69 -4.30 -14.53 -5.21
C ARG A 69 -5.02 -15.23 -4.05
N LEU A 70 -5.29 -14.49 -2.98
CA LEU A 70 -5.91 -15.00 -1.75
C LEU A 70 -7.43 -15.15 -1.89
N PHE A 71 -8.10 -14.17 -2.49
CA PHE A 71 -9.57 -14.04 -2.49
C PHE A 71 -10.20 -14.21 -3.88
N GLY A 72 -9.40 -14.26 -4.94
CA GLY A 72 -9.92 -14.31 -6.32
C GLY A 72 -10.56 -15.64 -6.68
N THR A 73 -11.33 -15.62 -7.77
CA THR A 73 -12.04 -16.78 -8.32
C THR A 73 -11.11 -17.96 -8.60
N VAL A 74 -11.58 -19.16 -8.25
CA VAL A 74 -10.94 -20.42 -8.63
C VAL A 74 -11.56 -20.89 -9.95
N GLY A 75 -10.87 -20.69 -11.07
CA GLY A 75 -11.39 -21.07 -12.40
C GLY A 75 -11.82 -19.87 -13.25
N ALA A 76 -12.33 -20.15 -14.44
CA ALA A 76 -12.61 -19.14 -15.47
C ALA A 76 -13.92 -19.39 -16.25
N SER A 77 -14.67 -20.44 -15.90
CA SER A 77 -15.96 -20.72 -16.54
C SER A 77 -17.05 -19.79 -16.02
N ALA A 78 -18.15 -19.69 -16.76
CA ALA A 78 -19.32 -18.93 -16.30
C ALA A 78 -19.91 -19.53 -15.00
N GLN A 79 -19.84 -20.86 -14.85
CA GLN A 79 -20.25 -21.56 -13.64
C GLN A 79 -19.38 -21.16 -12.45
N ASP A 80 -18.06 -21.03 -12.64
CA ASP A 80 -17.13 -20.63 -11.59
C ASP A 80 -17.44 -19.21 -11.08
N VAL A 81 -17.79 -18.30 -11.99
CA VAL A 81 -18.16 -16.93 -11.64
C VAL A 81 -19.47 -16.90 -10.83
N ILE A 82 -20.45 -17.71 -11.20
CA ILE A 82 -21.73 -17.80 -10.46
C ILE A 82 -21.51 -18.41 -9.08
N ALA A 83 -20.73 -19.50 -8.98
CA ALA A 83 -20.41 -20.14 -7.72
C ALA A 83 -19.60 -19.20 -6.80
N GLN A 84 -18.66 -18.43 -7.35
CA GLN A 84 -17.93 -17.43 -6.57
C GLN A 84 -18.85 -16.32 -6.04
N ARG A 85 -19.86 -15.91 -6.82
CA ARG A 85 -20.84 -14.93 -6.36
C ARG A 85 -21.68 -15.48 -5.20
N ASP A 86 -22.18 -16.71 -5.32
CA ASP A 86 -22.91 -17.37 -4.24
C ASP A 86 -22.06 -17.49 -2.97
N ALA A 87 -20.80 -17.91 -3.11
CA ALA A 87 -19.85 -17.97 -2.01
C ALA A 87 -19.65 -16.60 -1.34
N ASN A 88 -19.52 -15.52 -2.12
CA ASN A 88 -19.40 -14.17 -1.59
C ASN A 88 -20.67 -13.73 -0.85
N ASP A 89 -21.85 -13.92 -1.44
CA ASP A 89 -23.13 -13.55 -0.83
C ASP A 89 -23.33 -14.29 0.51
N ARG A 90 -22.93 -15.57 0.57
CA ARG A 90 -22.95 -16.38 1.80
C ARG A 90 -21.95 -15.91 2.85
N ALA A 91 -20.74 -15.55 2.44
CA ALA A 91 -19.72 -15.04 3.36
C ALA A 91 -20.07 -13.66 3.90
N GLU A 92 -20.70 -12.79 3.10
CA GLU A 92 -21.16 -11.47 3.52
C GLU A 92 -22.26 -11.51 4.58
N ALA A 93 -23.06 -12.58 4.62
CA ALA A 93 -24.07 -12.80 5.64
C ALA A 93 -23.48 -13.17 7.02
N LEU A 94 -22.19 -13.52 7.11
CA LEU A 94 -21.53 -13.87 8.37
C LEU A 94 -21.32 -12.64 9.24
N SER A 95 -21.75 -12.72 10.49
CA SER A 95 -21.76 -11.60 11.43
C SER A 95 -20.79 -11.77 12.61
N SER A 96 -20.36 -13.01 12.85
CA SER A 96 -19.50 -13.37 13.98
C SER A 96 -18.36 -14.29 13.54
N GLU A 97 -17.28 -14.28 14.32
CA GLU A 97 -16.13 -15.14 14.09
C GLU A 97 -16.50 -16.61 14.26
N GLU A 98 -17.36 -16.92 15.23
CA GLU A 98 -17.79 -18.30 15.52
C GLU A 98 -18.59 -18.89 14.36
N GLU A 99 -19.54 -18.13 13.79
CA GLU A 99 -20.29 -18.53 12.59
C GLU A 99 -19.35 -18.75 11.40
N ALA A 100 -18.43 -17.81 11.18
CA ALA A 100 -17.47 -17.86 10.09
C ALA A 100 -16.51 -19.05 10.23
N LEU A 101 -16.04 -19.35 11.44
CA LEU A 101 -15.16 -20.47 11.71
C LEU A 101 -15.86 -21.81 11.49
N ALA A 102 -17.11 -21.94 11.93
CA ALA A 102 -17.90 -23.13 11.67
C ALA A 102 -18.11 -23.34 10.15
N MET A 103 -18.41 -22.27 9.42
CA MET A 103 -18.57 -22.34 7.97
C MET A 103 -17.25 -22.64 7.24
N MET A 104 -16.13 -22.06 7.68
CA MET A 104 -14.80 -22.32 7.14
C MET A 104 -14.41 -23.79 7.29
N ARG A 105 -14.58 -24.37 8.50
CA ARG A 105 -14.31 -25.79 8.74
C ARG A 105 -15.15 -26.71 7.87
N SER A 106 -16.42 -26.35 7.66
CA SER A 106 -17.30 -27.06 6.73
C SER A 106 -16.77 -26.97 5.30
N ALA A 107 -16.43 -25.77 4.82
CA ALA A 107 -15.89 -25.54 3.49
C ALA A 107 -14.61 -26.36 3.25
N ILE A 108 -13.67 -26.36 4.20
CA ILE A 108 -12.45 -27.20 4.19
C ILE A 108 -12.80 -28.69 4.09
N THR A 109 -13.76 -29.16 4.90
CA THR A 109 -14.18 -30.57 4.90
C THR A 109 -14.74 -30.99 3.53
N PHE A 110 -15.47 -30.09 2.86
CA PHE A 110 -16.05 -30.33 1.55
C PHE A 110 -15.14 -29.91 0.37
N LYS A 111 -13.96 -29.36 0.66
CA LYS A 111 -13.02 -28.78 -0.32
C LYS A 111 -13.66 -27.71 -1.20
N ASP A 112 -14.53 -26.90 -0.63
CA ASP A 112 -15.18 -25.77 -1.29
C ASP A 112 -14.26 -24.55 -1.29
N LEU A 113 -13.27 -24.56 -2.18
CA LEU A 113 -12.24 -23.53 -2.26
C LEU A 113 -12.81 -22.12 -2.53
N MET A 114 -13.96 -22.02 -3.20
CA MET A 114 -14.58 -20.71 -3.47
C MET A 114 -15.17 -20.12 -2.18
N LEU A 115 -15.85 -20.96 -1.41
CA LEU A 115 -16.40 -20.57 -0.12
C LEU A 115 -15.29 -20.28 0.90
N GLU A 116 -14.24 -21.11 0.96
CA GLU A 116 -13.07 -20.85 1.81
C GLU A 116 -12.48 -19.46 1.56
N ARG A 117 -12.23 -19.11 0.30
CA ARG A 117 -11.68 -17.79 -0.08
C ARG A 117 -12.63 -16.64 0.21
N ALA A 118 -13.93 -16.82 0.00
CA ALA A 118 -14.94 -15.82 0.32
C ALA A 118 -15.01 -15.55 1.84
N ILE A 119 -14.97 -16.60 2.66
CA ILE A 119 -14.95 -16.49 4.12
C ILE A 119 -13.63 -15.85 4.59
N LEU A 120 -12.50 -16.23 4.02
CA LEU A 120 -11.20 -15.61 4.31
C LEU A 120 -11.22 -14.10 4.01
N ARG A 121 -11.79 -13.69 2.86
CA ARG A 121 -11.97 -12.28 2.52
C ARG A 121 -12.80 -11.56 3.58
N ARG A 122 -13.96 -12.12 3.97
CA ARG A 122 -14.83 -11.53 5.00
C ARG A 122 -14.09 -11.41 6.34
N ALA A 123 -13.35 -12.44 6.74
CA ALA A 123 -12.54 -12.44 7.97
C ALA A 123 -11.47 -11.33 7.96
N PHE A 124 -10.83 -11.11 6.81
CA PHE A 124 -9.88 -10.03 6.61
C PHE A 124 -10.55 -8.65 6.72
N GLU A 125 -11.72 -8.46 6.09
CA GLU A 125 -12.49 -7.21 6.12
C GLU A 125 -13.03 -6.90 7.51
N ALA A 126 -13.53 -7.89 8.24
CA ALA A 126 -14.00 -7.75 9.62
C ALA A 126 -12.91 -7.19 10.54
N GLY A 127 -11.64 -7.55 10.31
CA GLY A 127 -10.50 -7.00 11.04
C GLY A 127 -10.31 -5.48 10.91
N ALA A 128 -10.93 -4.84 9.92
CA ALA A 128 -10.97 -3.38 9.78
C ALA A 128 -12.22 -2.75 10.43
N GLU A 129 -13.24 -3.55 10.76
CA GLU A 129 -14.50 -3.09 11.33
C GLU A 129 -14.35 -2.88 12.85
N LEU A 130 -14.89 -1.77 13.35
CA LEU A 130 -14.98 -1.53 14.79
C LEU A 130 -16.20 -2.28 15.33
N ASN A 131 -15.97 -3.08 16.36
CA ASN A 131 -17.05 -3.71 17.10
C ASN A 131 -17.92 -2.61 17.74
N PRO A 132 -19.23 -2.57 17.45
CA PRO A 132 -20.12 -1.49 17.89
C PRO A 132 -20.31 -1.44 19.41
N LEU A 133 -19.98 -2.51 20.14
CA LEU A 133 -20.15 -2.58 21.60
C LEU A 133 -18.96 -2.02 22.37
N ASN A 134 -17.73 -2.15 21.84
CA ASN A 134 -16.51 -1.76 22.56
C ASN A 134 -15.59 -0.83 21.76
N GLY A 135 -15.92 -0.52 20.51
CA GLY A 135 -15.14 0.35 19.64
C GLY A 135 -13.75 -0.21 19.28
N ARG A 136 -13.52 -1.51 19.43
CA ARG A 136 -12.25 -2.18 19.09
C ARG A 136 -12.38 -2.96 17.78
N PRO A 137 -11.30 -3.12 17.01
CA PRO A 137 -11.32 -3.95 15.80
C PRO A 137 -11.82 -5.38 16.07
N GLN A 138 -12.66 -5.92 15.19
CA GLN A 138 -13.15 -7.30 15.27
C GLN A 138 -12.32 -8.21 14.36
N HIS A 139 -11.18 -8.69 14.85
CA HIS A 139 -10.36 -9.60 14.07
C HIS A 139 -10.89 -11.04 14.13
N TRP A 140 -11.16 -11.64 12.98
CA TRP A 140 -11.53 -13.06 12.89
C TRP A 140 -10.27 -13.94 12.71
N PHE A 141 -9.38 -13.91 13.71
CA PHE A 141 -8.10 -14.61 13.65
C PHE A 141 -8.23 -16.12 13.58
N ASP A 142 -9.21 -16.72 14.27
CA ASP A 142 -9.38 -18.17 14.28
C ASP A 142 -9.79 -18.69 12.89
N VAL A 143 -10.54 -17.89 12.14
CA VAL A 143 -10.92 -18.18 10.74
C VAL A 143 -9.70 -18.14 9.83
N ILE A 144 -8.86 -17.11 9.97
CA ILE A 144 -7.63 -16.97 9.19
C ILE A 144 -6.66 -18.12 9.51
N ASN A 145 -6.50 -18.46 10.79
CA ASN A 145 -5.64 -19.56 11.22
C ASN A 145 -6.14 -20.91 10.67
N ALA A 146 -7.44 -21.17 10.74
CA ALA A 146 -8.02 -22.39 10.17
C ALA A 146 -7.78 -22.51 8.66
N TYR A 147 -7.81 -21.39 7.92
CA TYR A 147 -7.45 -21.37 6.50
C TYR A 147 -5.95 -21.61 6.28
N VAL A 148 -5.08 -20.96 7.05
CA VAL A 148 -3.61 -21.09 6.93
C VAL A 148 -3.15 -22.51 7.27
N ASP A 149 -3.76 -23.16 8.26
CA ASP A 149 -3.46 -24.54 8.65
C ASP A 149 -3.68 -25.52 7.48
N GLU A 150 -4.72 -25.28 6.65
CA GLU A 150 -5.00 -26.08 5.44
C GLU A 150 -4.16 -25.61 4.24
N HIS A 151 -3.86 -24.31 4.14
CA HIS A 151 -3.15 -23.67 3.02
C HIS A 151 -1.87 -22.96 3.46
N PRO A 152 -0.85 -23.66 4.00
CA PRO A 152 0.32 -23.03 4.62
C PRO A 152 1.13 -22.16 3.65
N THR A 153 1.05 -22.43 2.34
CA THR A 153 1.72 -21.60 1.31
C THR A 153 1.16 -20.18 1.19
N THR A 154 0.01 -19.89 1.79
CA THR A 154 -0.66 -18.58 1.73
C THR A 154 -0.32 -17.69 2.93
N GLU A 155 0.36 -18.22 3.94
CA GLU A 155 0.68 -17.50 5.18
C GLU A 155 1.49 -16.22 4.92
N ASP A 156 2.52 -16.33 4.09
CA ASP A 156 3.38 -15.19 3.75
C ASP A 156 2.63 -14.12 2.96
N ASP A 157 1.75 -14.52 2.03
CA ASP A 157 0.93 -13.60 1.25
C ASP A 157 -0.09 -12.88 2.15
N LEU A 158 -0.70 -13.57 3.11
CA LEU A 158 -1.62 -12.98 4.11
C LEU A 158 -0.89 -12.01 5.04
N ARG A 159 0.28 -12.39 5.54
CA ARG A 159 1.12 -11.53 6.39
C ARG A 159 1.52 -10.27 5.65
N GLU A 160 2.00 -10.40 4.42
CA GLU A 160 2.37 -9.25 3.59
C GLU A 160 1.17 -8.34 3.31
N LEU A 161 0.00 -8.92 3.00
CA LEU A 161 -1.21 -8.14 2.77
C LEU A 161 -1.62 -7.36 4.03
N LEU A 162 -1.59 -7.99 5.21
CA LEU A 162 -1.86 -7.34 6.50
C LEU A 162 -0.88 -6.20 6.78
N ASP A 163 0.40 -6.40 6.52
CA ASP A 163 1.42 -5.39 6.76
C ASP A 163 1.24 -4.19 5.82
N LEU A 164 0.96 -4.44 4.54
CA LEU A 164 0.72 -3.39 3.54
C LEU A 164 -0.55 -2.59 3.86
N THR A 165 -1.65 -3.23 4.25
CA THR A 165 -2.90 -2.53 4.59
C THR A 165 -2.78 -1.73 5.89
N LYS A 166 -2.16 -2.30 6.93
CA LYS A 166 -1.88 -1.57 8.19
C LYS A 166 -0.99 -0.36 7.92
N ALA A 167 0.04 -0.53 7.12
CA ALA A 167 0.96 0.55 6.81
C ALA A 167 0.28 1.63 5.94
N ALA A 168 -0.64 1.27 5.04
CA ALA A 168 -1.45 2.23 4.28
C ALA A 168 -2.45 3.00 5.16
N ALA A 169 -3.02 2.36 6.18
CA ALA A 169 -3.95 2.98 7.12
C ALA A 169 -3.27 3.90 8.16
N ASN A 170 -1.94 3.85 8.29
CA ASN A 170 -1.20 4.60 9.31
C ASN A 170 -0.93 6.07 8.90
N PRO A 171 -1.52 7.07 9.58
CA PRO A 171 -1.28 8.49 9.29
C PRO A 171 0.17 8.93 9.50
N GLY A 172 0.91 8.30 10.42
CA GLY A 172 2.32 8.61 10.65
C GLY A 172 3.24 8.23 9.48
N ARG A 173 2.82 7.24 8.67
CA ARG A 173 3.58 6.83 7.48
C ARG A 173 3.52 7.88 6.38
N SER A 174 2.35 8.47 6.14
CA SER A 174 2.20 9.51 5.12
C SER A 174 3.06 10.74 5.44
N PHE A 175 3.15 11.10 6.73
CA PHE A 175 4.08 12.13 7.21
C PHE A 175 5.55 11.73 7.00
N GLY A 176 5.95 10.52 7.39
CA GLY A 176 7.32 10.05 7.20
C GLY A 176 7.75 9.96 5.73
N GLN A 177 6.85 9.53 4.85
CA GLN A 177 7.07 9.55 3.39
C GLN A 177 7.19 10.99 2.88
N ALA A 178 6.33 11.91 3.33
CA ALA A 178 6.42 13.33 2.96
C ALA A 178 7.76 13.95 3.37
N MET A 179 8.26 13.63 4.56
CA MET A 179 9.60 14.04 5.02
C MET A 179 10.73 13.42 4.18
N THR A 180 10.60 12.14 3.83
CA THR A 180 11.61 11.42 3.04
C THR A 180 11.74 12.00 1.62
N THR A 181 10.61 12.29 0.98
CA THR A 181 10.58 12.86 -0.38
C THR A 181 10.60 14.38 -0.39
N TRP A 182 10.89 15.02 0.75
CA TRP A 182 10.99 16.47 0.83
C TRP A 182 12.28 16.95 0.18
N LEU A 183 12.18 18.06 -0.54
CA LEU A 183 13.31 18.77 -1.13
C LEU A 183 13.29 20.21 -0.64
N ALA A 184 14.34 20.64 0.07
CA ALA A 184 14.45 21.99 0.59
C ALA A 184 14.47 22.99 -0.56
N LYS A 185 13.60 24.01 -0.50
CA LYS A 185 13.60 25.11 -1.46
C LYS A 185 14.87 25.95 -1.27
N PRO A 186 15.67 26.21 -2.33
CA PRO A 186 16.80 27.11 -2.25
C PRO A 186 16.37 28.53 -1.85
N SER A 187 17.19 29.20 -1.03
CA SER A 187 16.95 30.58 -0.59
C SER A 187 16.90 31.57 -1.75
N GLU A 188 17.62 31.27 -2.84
CA GLU A 188 17.68 32.05 -4.07
C GLU A 188 16.32 32.12 -4.79
N LEU A 189 15.40 31.21 -4.46
CA LEU A 189 14.05 31.17 -5.02
C LEU A 189 12.98 31.69 -4.03
N ALA A 190 13.37 32.18 -2.85
CA ALA A 190 12.43 32.55 -1.78
C ALA A 190 11.36 33.53 -2.27
N ASP A 191 11.76 34.56 -3.01
CA ASP A 191 10.92 35.70 -3.41
C ASP A 191 10.00 35.44 -4.62
N GLU A 192 10.19 34.34 -5.35
CA GLU A 192 9.51 34.13 -6.64
C GLU A 192 8.14 33.43 -6.55
N TRP A 193 7.77 32.88 -5.39
CA TRP A 193 6.59 31.99 -5.25
C TRP A 193 5.71 32.34 -4.03
N SER A 194 5.78 33.57 -3.54
CA SER A 194 4.82 34.11 -2.57
C SER A 194 3.59 34.66 -3.30
N LEU A 195 2.75 33.74 -3.81
CA LEU A 195 1.36 33.96 -4.22
C LEU A 195 0.52 32.77 -3.76
#